data_AF-A0A9P7BH47-F1
#
_entry.id   AF-A0A9P7BH47-F1
#
_cell.length_a   1.000
_cell.length_b   1.000
_cell.length_c   1.000
_cell.angle_alpha   90.00
_cell.angle_beta   90.00
_cell.angle_gamma   90.00
#
_symmetry.space_group_name_H-M   'P 1'
#
loop_
_entity.id
_entity.type
_entity.pdbx_description
1 polymer ?
#
loop_
_entity_poly.entity_id
_entity_poly.type
_entity_poly.pdbx_seq_one_letter_code
_entity_poly.pdbx_strand_id
1 'polypeptide(L)'
;MDSIKDQNITSFSIRVDDLKQQLENTLSSIKSLKSSSQTKSTKSELRKLENEIFNTARNLTSLNMEINTLKLSYNQNLKRLDELESELSKLNDKFVSGSVNLQLNDSKSVDENTNLIKLKLYQSIGLKFNSHTQEVLILNKKKNNVSLLKIDDTYSEYFISNFIWDNI
;
A
#
# COMPACT_ATOMS: atom_id res chain seq x y z
N MET A 1 -15.58 -94.24 -35.12
CA MET A 1 -15.75 -92.79 -35.39
C MET A 1 -16.41 -92.07 -34.21
N ASP A 2 -17.43 -92.67 -33.57
CA ASP A 2 -18.15 -92.00 -32.47
C ASP A 2 -17.33 -91.83 -31.18
N SER A 3 -16.51 -92.80 -30.80
CA SER A 3 -15.62 -92.69 -29.61
C SER A 3 -14.63 -91.51 -29.68
N ILE A 4 -14.15 -91.15 -30.88
CA ILE A 4 -13.24 -90.01 -31.08
C ILE A 4 -14.01 -88.69 -30.95
N LYS A 5 -15.26 -88.64 -31.41
CA LYS A 5 -16.14 -87.48 -31.21
C LYS A 5 -16.46 -87.28 -29.74
N ASP A 6 -16.76 -88.35 -29.00
CA ASP A 6 -17.05 -88.30 -27.57
C ASP A 6 -15.82 -87.87 -26.74
N GLN A 7 -14.63 -88.34 -27.10
CA GLN A 7 -13.37 -87.88 -26.51
C GLN A 7 -13.12 -86.39 -26.78
N ASN A 8 -13.36 -85.92 -28.00
CA ASN A 8 -13.23 -84.50 -28.34
C ASN A 8 -14.25 -83.65 -27.58
N ILE A 9 -15.51 -84.05 -27.51
CA ILE A 9 -16.57 -83.35 -26.75
C ILE A 9 -16.21 -83.27 -25.27
N THR A 10 -15.68 -84.36 -24.69
CA THR A 10 -15.24 -84.39 -23.29
C THR A 10 -14.06 -83.44 -23.06
N SER A 11 -13.07 -83.43 -23.95
CA SER A 11 -11.93 -82.50 -23.85
C SER A 11 -12.34 -81.03 -24.00
N PHE A 12 -13.30 -80.72 -24.88
CA PHE A 12 -13.86 -79.38 -25.01
C PHE A 12 -14.65 -78.97 -23.78
N SER A 13 -15.43 -79.88 -23.18
CA SER A 13 -16.14 -79.61 -21.93
C SER A 13 -15.18 -79.28 -20.79
N ILE A 14 -14.12 -80.07 -20.62
CA ILE A 14 -13.08 -79.81 -19.61
C ILE A 14 -12.42 -78.45 -19.84
N ARG A 15 -12.13 -78.09 -21.09
CA ARG A 15 -11.54 -76.79 -21.41
C ARG A 15 -12.50 -75.62 -21.16
N VAL A 16 -13.79 -75.80 -21.43
CA VAL A 16 -14.81 -74.80 -21.10
C VAL A 16 -14.91 -74.61 -19.60
N ASP A 17 -14.83 -75.68 -18.81
CA ASP A 17 -14.89 -75.58 -17.35
C ASP A 17 -13.62 -74.96 -16.75
N ASP A 18 -12.44 -75.27 -17.28
CA ASP A 18 -11.18 -74.59 -16.92
C ASP A 18 -11.24 -73.09 -17.27
N LEU A 19 -11.74 -72.73 -18.46
CA LEU A 19 -11.93 -71.32 -18.85
C LEU A 19 -12.94 -70.60 -17.93
N LYS A 20 -14.02 -71.26 -17.52
CA LYS A 20 -14.97 -70.70 -16.54
C LYS A 20 -14.29 -70.49 -15.19
N GLN A 21 -13.49 -71.44 -14.73
CA GLN A 21 -12.77 -71.32 -13.47
C GLN A 21 -11.73 -70.18 -13.52
N GLN A 22 -11.02 -70.04 -14.64
CA GLN A 22 -10.11 -68.91 -14.87
C GLN A 22 -10.86 -67.57 -14.93
N LEU A 23 -12.05 -67.53 -15.53
CA LEU A 23 -12.91 -66.34 -15.54
C LEU A 23 -13.38 -65.96 -14.13
N GLU A 24 -13.81 -66.91 -13.32
CA GLU A 24 -14.20 -66.66 -11.92
C GLU A 24 -13.01 -66.20 -11.06
N ASN A 25 -11.83 -66.80 -11.25
CA ASN A 25 -10.61 -66.39 -10.55
C ASN A 25 -10.16 -64.98 -10.95
N THR A 26 -10.28 -64.62 -12.23
CA THR A 26 -9.96 -63.26 -12.69
C THR A 26 -11.00 -62.24 -12.22
N LEU A 27 -12.30 -62.57 -12.23
CA LEU A 27 -13.36 -61.72 -11.69
C LEU A 27 -13.21 -61.46 -10.19
N SER A 28 -12.93 -62.50 -9.41
CA SER A 28 -12.69 -62.37 -7.97
C SER A 28 -11.43 -61.54 -7.68
N SER A 29 -10.36 -61.71 -8.46
CA SER A 29 -9.14 -60.89 -8.37
C SER A 29 -9.39 -59.42 -8.73
N ILE A 30 -10.20 -59.14 -9.76
CA ILE A 30 -10.61 -57.77 -10.11
C ILE A 30 -11.45 -57.15 -8.98
N LYS A 31 -12.37 -57.92 -8.41
CA LYS A 31 -13.22 -57.46 -7.31
C LYS A 31 -12.41 -57.15 -6.05
N SER A 32 -11.41 -57.97 -5.73
CA SER A 32 -10.51 -57.75 -4.59
C SER A 32 -9.59 -56.56 -4.82
N LEU A 33 -9.04 -56.38 -6.02
CA LEU A 33 -8.25 -55.19 -6.39
C LEU A 33 -9.07 -53.90 -6.31
N LYS A 34 -10.31 -53.92 -6.80
CA LYS A 34 -11.24 -52.78 -6.74
C LYS A 34 -11.64 -52.45 -5.30
N SER A 35 -11.81 -53.45 -4.45
CA SER A 35 -12.16 -53.26 -3.03
C SER A 35 -10.95 -53.04 -2.13
N SER A 36 -9.74 -53.25 -2.64
CA SER A 36 -8.48 -53.15 -1.91
C SER A 36 -8.35 -51.77 -1.25
N SER A 37 -7.75 -51.78 -0.05
CA SER A 37 -7.50 -50.56 0.71
C SER A 37 -6.68 -49.55 -0.10
N GLN A 38 -5.72 -50.04 -0.89
CA GLN A 38 -4.86 -49.21 -1.71
C GLN A 38 -5.64 -48.42 -2.76
N THR A 39 -6.53 -49.06 -3.53
CA THR A 39 -7.36 -48.39 -4.55
C THR A 39 -8.31 -47.36 -3.92
N LYS A 40 -8.81 -47.62 -2.71
CA LYS A 40 -9.64 -46.66 -1.98
C LYS A 40 -8.81 -45.48 -1.47
N SER A 41 -7.61 -45.73 -0.94
CA SER A 41 -6.69 -44.69 -0.47
C SER A 41 -6.28 -43.77 -1.62
N THR A 42 -5.82 -44.32 -2.73
CA THR A 42 -5.41 -43.54 -3.91
C THR A 42 -6.57 -42.72 -4.47
N LYS A 43 -7.79 -43.28 -4.52
CA LYS A 43 -8.98 -42.52 -4.91
C LYS A 43 -9.30 -41.37 -3.95
N SER A 44 -9.07 -41.56 -2.65
CA SER A 44 -9.27 -40.51 -1.65
C SER A 44 -8.22 -39.40 -1.75
N GLU A 45 -6.97 -39.75 -2.01
CA GLU A 45 -5.86 -38.82 -2.25
C GLU A 45 -6.09 -38.02 -3.53
N LEU A 46 -6.54 -38.66 -4.60
CA LEU A 46 -6.88 -38.00 -5.86
C LEU A 46 -7.97 -36.93 -5.64
N ARG A 47 -9.01 -37.24 -4.86
CA ARG A 47 -10.04 -36.26 -4.50
C ARG A 47 -9.52 -35.10 -3.65
N LYS A 48 -8.59 -35.36 -2.72
CA LYS A 48 -7.95 -34.29 -1.94
C LYS A 48 -7.14 -33.39 -2.86
N LEU A 49 -6.37 -33.98 -3.77
CA LEU A 49 -5.57 -33.25 -4.75
C LEU A 49 -6.46 -32.42 -5.70
N GLU A 50 -7.59 -32.97 -6.17
CA GLU A 50 -8.57 -32.22 -6.97
C GLU A 50 -9.10 -30.98 -6.20
N ASN A 51 -9.44 -31.14 -4.92
CA ASN A 51 -9.88 -30.03 -4.09
C ASN A 51 -8.77 -29.00 -3.86
N GLU A 52 -7.53 -29.44 -3.65
CA GLU A 52 -6.37 -28.55 -3.53
C GLU A 52 -6.10 -27.78 -4.83
N ILE A 53 -6.20 -28.43 -6.00
CA ILE A 53 -6.10 -27.77 -7.30
C ILE A 53 -7.20 -26.72 -7.46
N PHE A 54 -8.44 -27.04 -7.09
CA PHE A 54 -9.55 -26.09 -7.18
C PHE A 54 -9.33 -24.87 -6.25
N ASN A 55 -8.90 -25.13 -5.01
CA ASN A 55 -8.63 -24.07 -4.04
C ASN A 55 -7.46 -23.18 -4.47
N THR A 56 -6.37 -23.78 -4.98
CA THR A 56 -5.21 -23.03 -5.48
C THR A 56 -5.57 -22.21 -6.72
N ALA A 57 -6.35 -22.75 -7.66
CA ALA A 57 -6.84 -22.00 -8.81
C ALA A 57 -7.72 -20.81 -8.40
N ARG A 58 -8.59 -20.98 -7.39
CA ARG A 58 -9.40 -19.89 -6.83
C ARG A 58 -8.53 -18.81 -6.20
N ASN A 59 -7.56 -19.20 -5.39
CA ASN A 59 -6.63 -18.26 -4.74
C ASN A 59 -5.80 -17.50 -5.78
N LEU A 60 -5.31 -18.19 -6.82
CA LEU A 60 -4.57 -17.58 -7.93
C LEU A 60 -5.44 -16.57 -8.70
N THR A 61 -6.72 -16.89 -8.91
CA THR A 61 -7.67 -15.96 -9.55
C THR A 61 -7.89 -14.72 -8.69
N SER A 62 -8.09 -14.87 -7.37
CA SER A 62 -8.20 -13.75 -6.43
C SER A 62 -6.96 -12.87 -6.46
N LEU A 63 -5.78 -13.48 -6.36
CA LEU A 63 -4.51 -12.75 -6.40
C LEU A 63 -4.32 -12.00 -7.71
N ASN A 64 -4.69 -12.61 -8.85
CA ASN A 64 -4.62 -11.93 -10.14
C ASN A 64 -5.58 -10.72 -10.21
N MET A 65 -6.77 -10.82 -9.62
CA MET A 65 -7.68 -9.66 -9.49
C MET A 65 -7.05 -8.56 -8.64
N GLU A 66 -6.47 -8.89 -7.49
CA GLU A 66 -5.76 -7.94 -6.61
C GLU A 66 -4.56 -7.28 -7.30
N ILE A 67 -3.79 -8.03 -8.10
CA ILE A 67 -2.70 -7.47 -8.90
C ILE A 67 -3.25 -6.48 -9.94
N ASN A 68 -4.37 -6.79 -10.58
CA ASN A 68 -4.95 -5.89 -11.58
C ASN A 68 -5.54 -4.62 -10.95
N THR A 69 -6.16 -4.72 -9.78
CA THR A 69 -6.64 -3.53 -9.05
C THR A 69 -5.47 -2.67 -8.58
N LEU A 70 -4.39 -3.28 -8.10
CA LEU A 70 -3.18 -2.57 -7.71
C LEU A 70 -2.51 -1.88 -8.90
N LYS A 71 -2.41 -2.55 -10.06
CA LYS A 71 -1.92 -1.94 -11.30
C LYS A 71 -2.77 -0.75 -11.73
N LEU A 72 -4.10 -0.86 -11.62
CA LEU A 72 -4.99 0.25 -11.95
C LEU A 72 -4.77 1.44 -10.99
N SER A 73 -4.69 1.18 -9.69
CA SER A 73 -4.40 2.20 -8.68
C SER A 73 -3.04 2.86 -8.90
N TYR A 74 -2.01 2.08 -9.23
CA TYR A 74 -0.68 2.60 -9.57
C TYR A 74 -0.72 3.56 -10.75
N ASN A 75 -1.40 3.18 -11.85
CA ASN A 75 -1.55 4.05 -13.02
C ASN A 75 -2.33 5.34 -12.70
N GLN A 76 -3.37 5.25 -11.86
CA GLN A 76 -4.12 6.43 -11.41
C GLN A 76 -3.23 7.36 -10.56
N ASN A 77 -2.40 6.80 -9.68
CA ASN A 77 -1.48 7.58 -8.87
C ASN A 77 -0.37 8.22 -9.72
N LEU A 78 0.10 7.53 -10.77
CA LEU A 78 1.06 8.10 -11.72
C LEU A 78 0.47 9.31 -12.44
N LYS A 79 -0.78 9.20 -12.94
CA LYS A 79 -1.48 10.35 -13.55
C LYS A 79 -1.63 11.52 -12.58
N ARG A 80 -2.00 11.26 -11.33
CA ARG A 80 -2.08 12.30 -10.30
C ARG A 80 -0.73 12.94 -10.03
N LEU A 81 0.35 12.17 -10.07
CA LEU A 81 1.70 12.71 -9.90
C LEU A 81 2.05 13.65 -11.06
N ASP A 82 1.79 13.24 -12.31
CA ASP A 82 2.01 14.07 -13.50
C ASP A 82 1.17 15.36 -13.44
N GLU A 83 -0.08 15.27 -12.99
CA GLU A 83 -0.97 16.42 -12.78
C GLU A 83 -0.39 17.38 -11.74
N LEU A 84 0.04 16.87 -10.59
CA LEU A 84 0.64 17.67 -9.51
C LEU A 84 1.98 18.29 -9.94
N GLU A 85 2.80 17.58 -10.70
CA GLU A 85 4.04 18.12 -11.25
C GLU A 85 3.76 19.24 -12.25
N SER A 86 2.73 19.08 -13.10
CA SER A 86 2.27 20.16 -13.99
C SER A 86 1.76 21.36 -13.20
N GLU A 87 1.00 21.15 -12.13
CA GLU A 87 0.53 22.22 -11.25
C GLU A 87 1.68 22.94 -10.54
N LEU A 88 2.67 22.20 -10.04
CA LEU A 88 3.88 22.76 -9.46
C LEU A 88 4.70 23.56 -10.46
N SER A 89 4.88 23.04 -11.69
CA SER A 89 5.56 23.78 -12.76
C SER A 89 4.83 25.08 -13.07
N LYS A 90 3.50 25.05 -13.21
CA LYS A 90 2.69 26.26 -13.43
C LYS A 90 2.80 27.25 -12.27
N LEU A 91 2.84 26.76 -11.04
CA LEU A 91 3.00 27.62 -9.86
C LEU A 91 4.40 28.24 -9.79
N ASN A 92 5.43 27.45 -10.09
CA ASN A 92 6.81 27.92 -10.19
C ASN A 92 6.96 28.96 -11.30
N ASP A 93 6.39 28.71 -12.48
CA ASP A 93 6.38 29.67 -13.59
C ASP A 93 5.66 30.96 -13.20
N LYS A 94 4.52 30.88 -12.50
CA LYS A 94 3.81 32.05 -11.95
C LYS A 94 4.64 32.80 -10.91
N PHE A 95 5.36 32.09 -10.03
CA PHE A 95 6.22 32.70 -9.03
C PHE A 95 7.43 33.39 -9.68
N VAL A 96 8.09 32.72 -10.62
CA VAL A 96 9.24 33.25 -11.36
C VAL A 96 8.81 34.42 -12.25
N SER A 97 7.75 34.30 -13.04
CA SER A 97 7.24 35.41 -13.86
C SER A 97 6.71 36.58 -13.02
N GLY A 98 6.11 36.31 -11.87
CA GLY A 98 5.80 37.32 -10.85
C GLY A 98 7.06 38.02 -10.36
N SER A 99 8.10 37.27 -10.02
CA SER A 99 9.39 37.81 -9.55
C SER A 99 10.15 38.58 -10.64
N VAL A 100 10.07 38.18 -11.91
CA VAL A 100 10.76 38.83 -13.04
C VAL A 100 10.08 40.15 -13.41
N ASN A 101 8.74 40.24 -13.31
CA ASN A 101 8.03 41.52 -13.41
C ASN A 101 8.29 42.45 -12.22
N LEU A 102 8.59 41.89 -11.04
CA LEU A 102 9.04 42.66 -9.87
C LEU A 102 10.52 43.10 -10.02
N GLN A 103 11.42 42.29 -10.58
CA GLN A 103 12.86 42.59 -10.60
C GLN A 103 13.28 43.73 -11.54
N LEU A 104 12.49 44.06 -12.57
CA LEU A 104 12.86 45.13 -13.51
C LEU A 104 12.58 46.55 -12.97
N ASN A 105 11.83 46.71 -11.87
CA ASN A 105 11.50 48.02 -11.30
C ASN A 105 11.87 48.20 -9.81
N ASP A 106 12.47 47.20 -9.15
CA ASP A 106 12.21 47.06 -7.71
C ASP A 106 13.39 46.67 -6.81
N SER A 107 14.57 47.25 -7.04
CA SER A 107 15.67 47.17 -6.07
C SER A 107 15.38 47.88 -4.74
N LYS A 108 14.30 48.67 -4.63
CA LYS A 108 13.86 49.30 -3.37
C LYS A 108 12.81 48.48 -2.62
N SER A 109 11.86 47.77 -3.26
CA SER A 109 10.92 46.94 -2.49
C SER A 109 11.52 45.65 -1.99
N VAL A 110 12.61 45.13 -2.56
CA VAL A 110 13.23 43.90 -2.01
C VAL A 110 13.67 44.15 -0.56
N ASP A 111 14.19 45.34 -0.26
CA ASP A 111 14.53 45.76 1.11
C ASP A 111 13.27 45.99 1.96
N GLU A 112 12.23 46.62 1.42
CA GLU A 112 10.95 46.82 2.13
C GLU A 112 10.24 45.49 2.44
N ASN A 113 10.28 44.54 1.51
CA ASN A 113 9.70 43.21 1.65
C ASN A 113 10.51 42.36 2.63
N THR A 114 11.84 42.48 2.61
CA THR A 114 12.71 41.85 3.61
C THR A 114 12.44 42.43 5.01
N ASN A 115 12.26 43.75 5.12
CA ASN A 115 11.89 44.40 6.38
C ASN A 115 10.49 44.01 6.83
N LEU A 116 9.53 43.88 5.91
CA LEU A 116 8.17 43.41 6.20
C LEU A 116 8.18 41.96 6.72
N ILE A 117 8.98 41.08 6.11
CA ILE A 117 9.14 39.69 6.56
C ILE A 117 9.77 39.65 7.96
N LYS A 118 10.82 40.46 8.21
CA LYS A 118 11.41 40.59 9.56
C LYS A 118 10.38 41.10 10.58
N LEU A 119 9.58 42.11 10.24
CA LEU A 119 8.52 42.63 11.11
C LEU A 119 7.43 41.59 11.38
N LYS A 120 7.01 40.83 10.37
CA LYS A 120 6.05 39.72 10.53
C LYS A 120 6.62 38.61 11.40
N LEU A 121 7.92 38.32 11.30
CA LEU A 121 8.59 37.35 12.16
C LEU A 121 8.56 37.82 13.62
N TYR A 122 8.95 39.06 13.91
CA TYR A 122 8.88 39.63 15.27
C TYR A 122 7.43 39.65 15.81
N GLN A 123 6.45 39.97 14.96
CA GLN A 123 5.04 39.88 15.33
C GLN A 123 4.60 38.43 15.65
N SER A 124 5.07 37.46 14.88
CA SER A 124 4.74 36.03 15.08
C SER A 124 5.32 35.46 16.37
N ILE A 125 6.46 36.01 16.81
CA ILE A 125 7.11 35.72 18.10
C ILE A 125 6.28 36.29 19.26
N GLY A 126 5.33 37.17 18.98
CA GLY A 126 4.43 37.75 19.98
C GLY A 126 4.84 39.16 20.41
N LEU A 127 5.79 39.78 19.70
CA LEU A 127 6.21 41.15 19.95
C LEU A 127 5.31 42.10 19.16
N LYS A 128 4.54 42.93 19.87
CA LYS A 128 3.84 44.06 19.27
C LYS A 128 4.48 45.35 19.76
N PHE A 129 5.13 46.04 18.84
CA PHE A 129 5.71 47.35 19.09
C PHE A 129 4.66 48.44 18.86
N ASN A 130 4.40 49.26 19.88
CA ASN A 130 3.58 50.45 19.73
C ASN A 130 4.47 51.69 19.59
N SER A 131 4.59 52.20 18.36
CA SER A 131 5.41 53.37 18.06
C SER A 131 4.92 54.66 18.72
N HIS A 132 3.65 54.73 19.15
CA HIS A 132 3.07 55.94 19.75
C HIS A 132 3.35 56.07 21.25
N THR A 133 3.55 54.95 21.95
CA THR A 133 3.80 54.93 23.41
C THR A 133 5.19 54.44 23.79
N GLN A 134 6.03 54.08 22.81
CA GLN A 134 7.35 53.44 23.03
C GLN A 134 7.25 52.21 23.95
N GLU A 135 6.19 51.43 23.77
CA GLU A 135 5.91 50.23 24.57
C GLU A 135 6.03 48.96 23.70
N VAL A 136 6.69 47.94 24.24
CA VAL A 136 6.76 46.60 23.67
C VAL A 136 5.82 45.71 24.45
N LEU A 137 4.80 45.20 23.78
CA LEU A 137 3.93 44.16 24.31
C LEU A 137 4.54 42.81 23.95
N ILE A 138 4.92 42.03 24.96
CA ILE A 138 5.42 40.67 24.80
C ILE A 138 4.29 39.71 25.15
N LEU A 139 3.82 38.95 24.16
CA LEU A 139 2.76 37.96 24.32
C LEU A 139 3.38 36.59 24.56
N ASN A 140 3.39 36.13 25.82
CA ASN A 140 3.85 34.78 26.15
C ASN A 140 2.78 33.74 25.78
N LYS A 141 3.02 32.94 24.74
CA LYS A 141 2.05 31.95 24.24
C LYS A 141 1.79 30.79 25.23
N LYS A 142 2.69 30.54 26.19
CA LYS A 142 2.58 29.44 27.17
C LYS A 142 1.82 29.84 28.43
N LYS A 143 1.96 31.10 28.88
CA LYS A 143 1.34 31.61 30.11
C LYS A 143 0.10 32.47 29.88
N ASN A 144 -0.23 32.77 28.61
CA ASN A 144 -1.34 33.66 28.21
C ASN A 144 -1.33 35.02 28.92
N ASN A 145 -0.14 35.51 29.25
CA ASN A 145 0.07 36.79 29.93
C ASN A 145 0.72 37.77 28.96
N VAL A 146 0.28 39.03 29.03
CA VAL A 146 0.81 40.13 28.26
C VAL A 146 1.73 40.95 29.16
N SER A 147 3.02 40.89 28.93
CA SER A 147 3.99 41.73 29.64
C SER A 147 4.15 43.04 28.87
N LEU A 148 3.85 44.16 29.53
CA LEU A 148 4.05 45.51 29.00
C LEU A 148 5.44 45.99 29.43
N LEU A 149 6.34 46.20 28.47
CA LEU A 149 7.63 46.83 28.71
C LEU A 149 7.65 48.23 28.11
N LYS A 150 7.84 49.25 28.95
CA LYS A 150 8.12 50.61 28.49
C LYS A 150 9.59 50.70 28.12
N ILE A 151 9.90 51.10 26.89
CA ILE A 151 11.27 51.43 26.50
C ILE A 151 11.53 52.84 27.03
N ASP A 152 12.14 52.89 28.20
CA ASP A 152 12.66 54.12 28.80
C ASP A 152 14.20 54.05 28.78
N ASP A 153 14.87 55.18 28.56
CA ASP A 153 16.35 55.30 28.53
C ASP A 153 17.01 54.90 29.86
N THR A 154 16.19 54.67 30.88
CA THR A 154 16.58 54.17 32.20
C THR A 154 17.07 52.71 32.18
N TYR A 155 16.68 51.90 31.18
CA TYR A 155 17.08 50.49 31.11
C TYR A 155 18.16 50.25 30.05
N SER A 156 19.22 49.54 30.44
CA SER A 156 20.25 49.09 29.49
C SER A 156 19.63 48.20 28.41
N GLU A 157 20.07 48.37 27.16
CA GLU A 157 19.70 47.52 26.03
C GLU A 157 19.88 46.02 26.32
N TYR A 158 20.90 45.67 27.12
CA TYR A 158 21.15 44.31 27.59
C TYR A 158 20.04 43.77 28.51
N PHE A 159 19.51 44.61 29.40
CA PHE A 159 18.42 44.23 30.29
C PHE A 159 17.12 44.04 29.52
N ILE A 160 16.84 44.94 28.57
CA ILE A 160 15.67 44.87 27.69
C ILE A 160 15.70 43.59 26.85
N SER A 161 16.86 43.27 26.26
CA SER A 161 17.03 42.06 25.44
C SER A 161 16.80 40.78 26.26
N ASN A 162 17.44 40.65 27.43
CA ASN A 162 17.25 39.46 28.28
C ASN A 162 15.80 39.34 28.77
N PHE A 163 15.17 40.46 29.17
CA PHE A 163 13.77 40.45 29.59
C PHE A 163 12.82 40.02 28.47
N ILE A 164 13.10 40.42 27.22
CA ILE A 164 12.30 39.98 26.07
C ILE A 164 12.47 38.48 25.83
N TRP A 165 13.71 37.98 25.82
CA TRP A 165 13.97 36.55 25.57
C TRP A 165 13.45 35.63 26.68
N ASP A 166 13.48 36.07 27.94
CA ASP A 166 12.95 35.29 29.08
C ASP A 166 11.41 35.24 29.10
N ASN A 167 10.72 36.20 28.46
CA ASN A 167 9.26 36.33 28.50
C ASN A 167 8.53 35.88 27.21
N ILE A 168 9.24 35.51 26.14
CA ILE A 168 8.66 34.90 24.92
C ILE A 168 8.34 33.42 25.16
#